data_AF-A0A9X0UGW9-F1
#
_entry.id   AF-A0A9X0UGW9-F1
#
_cell.length_a   1.000
_cell.length_b   1.000
_cell.length_c   1.000
_cell.angle_alpha   90.00
_cell.angle_beta   90.00
_cell.angle_gamma   90.00
#
_symmetry.space_group_name_H-M   'P 1'
#
loop_
_entity.id
_entity.type
_entity.pdbx_description
1 polymer ?
#
loop_
_entity_poly.entity_id
_entity_poly.type
_entity_poly.pdbx_seq_one_letter_code
_entity_poly.pdbx_strand_id
1 'polypeptide(L)'
;LGREPYGFDEGGGFLDSCRQDPVLSRVKLIAEPWDCGPGGYQVGGFPPGWAEWNDRFRDTVRAFWKGDEGMAAELAARLTASGDKFNRRGRKPWASVNFITAHDGFTLNDLVSYDDKHNEANGEGNRDGHSHNLSWNHGAEGPTDDPEIQALRERQKRNLLATLLLSQGTPMILAGDEFSRTQRGNNNAYCQDNELNWVDWEGIEPQSRDLAAFVRKLIALRQGFPVLRRSRFLSGTYNEEVGVKDATWITPSGTDMDQEHWADPNTRCFGVLLDGRAQASGIRRPASDATLLLILNAHHGVVEFSLPEPPAGQRWLLLVDTNRPEIEEPEPFEFGHPFMVTGRSLLLLLLRPERGGGAVLAAARTALLAGSTPPPLPGQQ
;
A
#
# COMPACT_ATOMS: atom_id res chain seq x y z
N LEU A 1 -1.91 27.17 1.69
CA LEU A 1 -0.78 27.30 2.64
C LEU A 1 0.51 27.32 1.84
N GLY A 2 1.49 28.18 2.14
CA GLY A 2 2.69 28.33 1.31
C GLY A 2 2.48 29.02 -0.05
N ARG A 3 1.35 29.72 -0.23
CA ARG A 3 1.12 30.59 -1.40
C ARG A 3 1.58 32.00 -1.10
N GLU A 4 2.27 32.57 -2.07
CA GLU A 4 2.64 33.97 -2.18
C GLU A 4 1.86 34.61 -3.36
N PRO A 5 1.94 35.94 -3.59
CA PRO A 5 1.20 36.60 -4.67
C PRO A 5 1.45 36.04 -6.08
N TYR A 6 2.58 35.36 -6.30
CA TYR A 6 2.99 34.76 -7.57
C TYR A 6 2.79 33.22 -7.65
N GLY A 7 2.22 32.59 -6.62
CA GLY A 7 1.99 31.14 -6.59
C GLY A 7 2.61 30.48 -5.35
N PHE A 8 2.74 29.16 -5.40
CA PHE A 8 3.39 28.41 -4.32
C PHE A 8 4.88 28.75 -4.26
N ASP A 9 5.37 29.03 -3.06
CA ASP A 9 6.79 29.24 -2.78
C ASP A 9 7.22 28.37 -1.60
N GLU A 10 8.13 27.43 -1.86
CA GLU A 10 8.64 26.52 -0.84
C GLU A 10 9.53 27.20 0.21
N GLY A 11 10.06 28.39 -0.10
CA GLY A 11 10.74 29.31 0.81
C GLY A 11 9.86 30.46 1.27
N GLY A 12 8.54 30.35 1.10
CA GLY A 12 7.58 31.35 1.57
C GLY A 12 7.66 31.55 3.08
N GLY A 13 7.41 32.78 3.54
CA GLY A 13 7.69 33.20 4.91
C GLY A 13 7.00 32.35 5.99
N PHE A 14 5.83 31.79 5.67
CA PHE A 14 5.14 30.85 6.54
C PHE A 14 5.92 29.53 6.74
N LEU A 15 6.40 28.92 5.65
CA LEU A 15 7.08 27.63 5.71
C LEU A 15 8.44 27.75 6.41
N ASP A 16 9.16 28.86 6.17
CA ASP A 16 10.39 29.19 6.88
C ASP A 16 10.14 29.41 8.37
N SER A 17 9.06 30.11 8.72
CA SER A 17 8.66 30.32 10.12
C SER A 17 8.39 29.00 10.84
N CYS A 18 7.65 28.07 10.22
CA CYS A 18 7.43 26.73 10.76
C CYS A 18 8.73 25.93 10.92
N ARG A 19 9.66 26.07 9.97
CA ARG A 19 10.93 25.33 9.96
C ARG A 19 11.89 25.79 11.06
N GLN A 20 11.99 27.10 11.29
CA GLN A 20 12.91 27.66 12.29
C GLN A 20 12.35 27.62 13.72
N ASP A 21 11.02 27.56 13.87
CA ASP A 21 10.39 27.63 15.18
C ASP A 21 10.80 26.42 16.06
N PRO A 22 11.27 26.65 17.31
CA PRO A 22 11.81 25.60 18.16
C PRO A 22 10.77 24.57 18.63
N VAL A 23 9.47 24.90 18.56
CA VAL A 23 8.36 24.01 18.92
C VAL A 23 7.85 23.29 17.67
N LEU A 24 7.52 24.01 16.61
CA LEU A 24 6.94 23.45 15.38
C LEU A 24 7.93 22.56 14.62
N SER A 25 9.24 22.82 14.70
CA SER A 25 10.26 21.96 14.10
C SER A 25 10.37 20.56 14.72
N ARG A 26 9.69 20.32 15.85
CA ARG A 26 9.73 19.03 16.59
C ARG A 26 8.45 18.21 16.48
N VAL A 27 7.41 18.74 15.83
CA VAL A 27 6.15 18.03 15.60
C VAL A 27 6.09 17.42 14.19
N LYS A 28 5.13 16.54 13.95
CA LYS A 28 4.87 16.01 12.62
C LYS A 28 4.03 17.02 11.84
N LEU A 29 4.53 17.44 10.68
CA LEU A 29 3.81 18.31 9.77
C LEU A 29 3.44 17.51 8.53
N ILE A 30 2.14 17.46 8.23
CA ILE A 30 1.58 16.74 7.06
C ILE A 30 0.74 17.73 6.28
N ALA A 31 0.95 17.81 4.97
CA ALA A 31 0.19 18.67 4.07
C ALA A 31 -0.71 17.85 3.14
N GLU A 32 -1.85 18.43 2.80
CA GLU A 32 -2.55 18.18 1.55
C GLU A 32 -1.88 19.09 0.49
N PRO A 33 -1.03 18.57 -0.39
CA PRO A 33 -0.12 19.39 -1.21
C PRO A 33 -0.78 19.91 -2.48
N TRP A 34 -2.04 20.33 -2.38
CA TRP A 34 -2.77 20.97 -3.47
C TRP A 34 -3.80 21.98 -2.97
N ASP A 35 -4.24 22.85 -3.88
CA ASP A 35 -5.41 23.72 -3.70
C ASP A 35 -6.13 23.89 -5.05
N CYS A 36 -7.32 24.49 -5.04
CA CYS A 36 -8.15 24.69 -6.23
C CYS A 36 -7.67 25.83 -7.15
N GLY A 37 -6.64 26.58 -6.76
CA GLY A 37 -6.12 27.71 -7.51
C GLY A 37 -5.14 27.30 -8.62
N PRO A 38 -4.88 28.19 -9.60
CA PRO A 38 -3.88 27.94 -10.64
C PRO A 38 -2.51 27.62 -10.04
N GLY A 39 -1.85 26.57 -10.57
CA GLY A 39 -0.58 26.08 -10.05
C GLY A 39 -0.65 25.45 -8.66
N GLY A 40 -1.86 25.11 -8.18
CA GLY A 40 -2.07 24.56 -6.84
C GLY A 40 -1.47 23.18 -6.63
N TYR A 41 -1.31 22.34 -7.67
CA TYR A 41 -0.78 20.98 -7.53
C TYR A 41 0.73 20.97 -7.22
N GLN A 42 1.08 20.67 -5.98
CA GLN A 42 2.44 20.79 -5.42
C GLN A 42 2.95 19.49 -4.78
N VAL A 43 2.47 18.32 -5.21
CA VAL A 43 2.92 17.03 -4.67
C VAL A 43 4.44 16.88 -4.80
N GLY A 44 5.08 16.64 -3.67
CA GLY A 44 6.53 16.59 -3.47
C GLY A 44 7.18 17.96 -3.33
N GLY A 45 6.44 19.05 -3.54
CA GLY A 45 6.91 20.43 -3.60
C GLY A 45 7.24 21.04 -2.25
N PHE A 46 6.65 20.53 -1.16
CA PHE A 46 6.91 21.06 0.18
C PHE A 46 8.36 20.88 0.64
N PRO A 47 8.86 21.75 1.53
CA PRO A 47 10.23 21.70 2.01
C PRO A 47 10.49 20.50 2.94
N PRO A 48 11.77 20.12 3.14
CA PRO A 48 12.12 19.05 4.07
C PRO A 48 11.59 19.32 5.48
N GLY A 49 11.06 18.29 6.15
CA GLY A 49 10.36 18.41 7.45
C GLY A 49 8.86 18.17 7.33
N TRP A 50 8.29 18.41 6.15
CA TRP A 50 6.90 18.09 5.83
C TRP A 50 6.77 16.71 5.18
N ALA A 51 5.76 15.96 5.59
CA ALA A 51 5.21 14.86 4.82
C ALA A 51 3.99 15.35 4.03
N GLU A 52 3.63 14.64 2.97
CA GLU A 52 2.55 15.05 2.07
C GLU A 52 1.67 13.84 1.75
N TRP A 53 0.35 14.07 1.72
CA TRP A 53 -0.59 13.12 1.14
C TRP A 53 -0.22 12.85 -0.32
N ASN A 54 -0.05 11.58 -0.66
CA ASN A 54 0.35 11.15 -1.99
C ASN A 54 -0.87 10.61 -2.77
N ASP A 55 -1.63 11.51 -3.40
CA ASP A 55 -2.75 11.16 -4.27
C ASP A 55 -2.32 10.34 -5.48
N ARG A 56 -1.09 10.52 -5.95
CA ARG A 56 -0.52 9.72 -7.03
C ARG A 56 -0.31 8.26 -6.61
N PHE A 57 0.03 8.00 -5.34
CA PHE A 57 0.00 6.63 -4.80
C PHE A 57 -1.42 6.07 -4.82
N ARG A 58 -2.40 6.85 -4.31
CA ARG A 58 -3.82 6.46 -4.26
C ARG A 58 -4.31 6.05 -5.66
N ASP A 59 -4.15 6.92 -6.64
CA ASP A 59 -4.71 6.75 -7.98
C ASP A 59 -4.03 5.61 -8.73
N THR A 60 -2.69 5.52 -8.67
CA THR A 60 -1.96 4.42 -9.32
C THR A 60 -2.33 3.06 -8.74
N VAL A 61 -2.42 2.93 -7.41
CA VAL A 61 -2.77 1.65 -6.79
C VAL A 61 -4.20 1.25 -7.10
N ARG A 62 -5.14 2.20 -7.09
CA ARG A 62 -6.53 1.97 -7.50
C ARG A 62 -6.62 1.51 -8.96
N ALA A 63 -5.99 2.25 -9.88
CA ALA A 63 -5.96 1.92 -11.31
C ALA A 63 -5.34 0.54 -11.59
N PHE A 64 -4.23 0.20 -10.92
CA PHE A 64 -3.59 -1.10 -11.07
C PHE A 64 -4.52 -2.25 -10.67
N TRP A 65 -5.15 -2.20 -9.50
CA TRP A 65 -6.03 -3.28 -9.03
C TRP A 65 -7.38 -3.34 -9.74
N LYS A 66 -7.88 -2.19 -10.22
CA LYS A 66 -9.00 -2.15 -11.17
C LYS A 66 -8.67 -2.93 -12.44
N GLY A 67 -7.41 -2.86 -12.89
CA GLY A 67 -6.88 -3.61 -14.02
C GLY A 67 -6.61 -2.74 -15.25
N ASP A 68 -6.36 -1.46 -15.03
CA ASP A 68 -6.00 -0.51 -16.09
C ASP A 68 -4.61 -0.83 -16.66
N GLU A 69 -4.42 -0.55 -17.95
CA GLU A 69 -3.19 -0.87 -18.68
C GLU A 69 -2.05 0.11 -18.37
N GLY A 70 -0.81 -0.34 -18.54
CA GLY A 70 0.38 0.52 -18.43
C GLY A 70 0.73 0.96 -17.01
N MET A 71 0.18 0.30 -15.98
CA MET A 71 0.36 0.72 -14.59
C MET A 71 1.64 0.19 -13.93
N ALA A 72 2.36 -0.76 -14.53
CA ALA A 72 3.50 -1.45 -13.89
C ALA A 72 4.61 -0.50 -13.43
N ALA A 73 5.14 0.33 -14.35
CA ALA A 73 6.24 1.24 -14.05
C ALA A 73 5.84 2.30 -13.01
N GLU A 74 4.62 2.82 -13.13
CA GLU A 74 4.10 3.81 -12.20
C GLU A 74 3.90 3.20 -10.80
N LEU A 75 3.37 1.98 -10.72
CA LEU A 75 3.22 1.24 -9.46
C LEU A 75 4.58 0.97 -8.82
N ALA A 76 5.59 0.60 -9.59
CA ALA A 76 6.94 0.37 -9.09
C ALA A 76 7.52 1.60 -8.37
N ALA A 77 7.31 2.78 -8.94
CA ALA A 77 7.67 4.04 -8.29
C ALA A 77 6.87 4.28 -7.00
N ARG A 78 5.57 3.94 -6.98
CA ARG A 78 4.71 4.09 -5.79
C ARG A 78 5.09 3.16 -4.64
N LEU A 79 5.38 1.88 -4.93
CA LEU A 79 5.82 0.90 -3.93
C LEU A 79 7.15 1.29 -3.27
N THR A 80 7.98 2.09 -3.95
CA THR A 80 9.31 2.54 -3.49
C THR A 80 9.29 3.96 -2.91
N ALA A 81 8.16 4.34 -2.28
CA ALA A 81 7.93 5.64 -1.64
C ALA A 81 7.95 6.84 -2.59
N SER A 82 7.66 6.63 -3.88
CA SER A 82 7.55 7.68 -4.89
C SER A 82 8.82 8.55 -4.94
N GLY A 83 9.98 7.88 -4.99
CA GLY A 83 11.28 8.54 -5.01
C GLY A 83 11.43 9.56 -6.15
N ASP A 84 10.74 9.35 -7.26
CA ASP A 84 10.64 10.29 -8.39
C ASP A 84 10.08 11.68 -8.00
N LYS A 85 9.28 11.75 -6.93
CA LYS A 85 8.73 13.01 -6.37
C LYS A 85 9.43 13.46 -5.10
N PHE A 86 9.73 12.51 -4.21
CA PHE A 86 10.16 12.81 -2.85
C PHE A 86 11.66 12.67 -2.61
N ASN A 87 12.43 11.97 -3.46
CA ASN A 87 13.88 11.78 -3.26
C ASN A 87 14.68 13.00 -3.73
N ARG A 88 14.43 14.14 -3.10
CA ARG A 88 15.14 15.40 -3.36
C ARG A 88 15.36 16.17 -2.07
N ARG A 89 16.38 17.02 -2.06
CA ARG A 89 16.65 17.97 -0.97
C ARG A 89 16.78 17.31 0.42
N GLY A 90 17.28 16.07 0.46
CA GLY A 90 17.49 15.31 1.70
C GLY A 90 16.22 14.80 2.38
N ARG A 91 15.06 14.90 1.72
CA ARG A 91 13.82 14.27 2.19
C ARG A 91 13.97 12.76 2.29
N LYS A 92 13.05 12.14 3.02
CA LYS A 92 13.10 10.72 3.37
C LYS A 92 11.85 10.02 2.85
N PRO A 93 11.86 8.67 2.71
CA PRO A 93 10.69 7.91 2.27
C PRO A 93 9.41 8.23 3.04
N TRP A 94 9.52 8.49 4.36
CA TRP A 94 8.36 8.84 5.20
C TRP A 94 7.64 10.12 4.78
N ALA A 95 8.26 10.95 3.95
CA ALA A 95 7.65 12.16 3.41
C ALA A 95 6.47 11.85 2.47
N SER A 96 6.41 10.65 1.89
CA SER A 96 5.25 10.14 1.17
C SER A 96 4.26 9.54 2.17
N VAL A 97 3.13 10.20 2.39
CA VAL A 97 1.98 9.62 3.10
C VAL A 97 1.12 8.90 2.07
N ASN A 98 1.30 7.58 2.01
CA ASN A 98 0.57 6.70 1.11
C ASN A 98 -0.81 6.41 1.70
N PHE A 99 -1.85 6.43 0.87
CA PHE A 99 -3.20 6.08 1.26
C PHE A 99 -3.97 5.54 0.06
N ILE A 100 -4.97 4.70 0.31
CA ILE A 100 -5.90 4.22 -0.74
C ILE A 100 -7.20 4.98 -0.67
N THR A 101 -7.61 5.39 0.52
CA THR A 101 -8.91 5.98 0.86
C THR A 101 -8.69 7.03 1.95
N ALA A 102 -9.56 8.01 1.98
CA ALA A 102 -9.57 9.10 2.94
C ALA A 102 -11.02 9.48 3.23
N HIS A 103 -11.23 10.54 4.01
CA HIS A 103 -12.58 11.07 4.21
C HIS A 103 -13.20 11.59 2.91
N ASP A 104 -12.36 12.07 1.99
CA ASP A 104 -12.76 12.45 0.63
C ASP A 104 -12.79 11.22 -0.29
N GLY A 105 -13.90 11.04 -1.00
CA GLY A 105 -14.11 9.91 -1.90
C GLY A 105 -14.73 8.70 -1.21
N PHE A 106 -14.64 7.54 -1.86
CA PHE A 106 -15.14 6.29 -1.31
C PHE A 106 -14.33 5.77 -0.12
N THR A 107 -15.03 5.09 0.79
CA THR A 107 -14.46 4.08 1.70
C THR A 107 -13.83 2.92 0.92
N LEU A 108 -13.04 2.07 1.58
CA LEU A 108 -12.42 0.92 0.90
C LEU A 108 -13.49 -0.08 0.43
N ASN A 109 -14.56 -0.26 1.21
CA ASN A 109 -15.64 -1.15 0.82
C ASN A 109 -16.41 -0.60 -0.39
N ASP A 110 -16.67 0.70 -0.42
CA ASP A 110 -17.41 1.30 -1.53
C ASP A 110 -16.57 1.40 -2.80
N LEU A 111 -15.25 1.57 -2.67
CA LEU A 111 -14.30 1.58 -3.78
C LEU A 111 -14.34 0.28 -4.62
N VAL A 112 -14.70 -0.85 -3.98
CA VAL A 112 -14.85 -2.16 -4.65
C VAL A 112 -16.32 -2.54 -4.84
N SER A 113 -17.27 -1.65 -4.53
CA SER A 113 -18.71 -1.96 -4.60
C SER A 113 -19.51 -1.05 -5.51
N TYR A 114 -18.97 0.10 -5.92
CA TYR A 114 -19.68 1.09 -6.73
C TYR A 114 -18.80 1.60 -7.87
N ASP A 115 -19.36 1.69 -9.08
CA ASP A 115 -18.75 2.39 -10.21
C ASP A 115 -19.10 3.88 -10.16
N ASP A 116 -20.32 4.21 -9.76
CA ASP A 116 -20.85 5.57 -9.72
C ASP A 116 -21.02 6.08 -8.28
N LYS A 117 -20.98 7.40 -8.10
CA LYS A 117 -21.27 8.03 -6.81
C LYS A 117 -22.79 8.13 -6.60
N HIS A 118 -23.23 7.93 -5.36
CA HIS A 118 -24.62 7.99 -4.89
C HIS A 118 -24.73 9.04 -3.78
N ASN A 119 -24.54 10.31 -4.14
CA ASN A 119 -24.53 11.44 -3.20
C ASN A 119 -25.92 12.10 -3.05
N GLU A 120 -27.02 11.43 -3.44
CA GLU A 120 -28.38 11.99 -3.43
C GLU A 120 -28.78 12.51 -2.05
N ALA A 121 -28.32 11.84 -0.99
CA ALA A 121 -28.56 12.22 0.41
C ALA A 121 -28.02 13.62 0.75
N ASN A 122 -27.07 14.16 -0.02
CA ASN A 122 -26.48 15.48 0.21
C ASN A 122 -27.40 16.63 -0.27
N GLY A 123 -28.45 16.33 -1.05
CA GLY A 123 -29.43 17.33 -1.51
C GLY A 123 -28.98 18.18 -2.70
N GLU A 124 -27.82 17.88 -3.31
CA GLU A 124 -27.27 18.63 -4.45
C GLU A 124 -27.55 17.97 -5.81
N GLY A 125 -28.48 17.00 -5.85
CA GLY A 125 -28.82 16.26 -7.06
C GLY A 125 -27.63 15.48 -7.64
N ASN A 126 -26.81 14.88 -6.77
CA ASN A 126 -25.62 14.08 -7.09
C ASN A 126 -24.53 14.84 -7.89
N ARG A 127 -24.54 16.18 -7.84
CA ARG A 127 -23.55 17.02 -8.55
C ARG A 127 -22.24 17.18 -7.77
N ASP A 128 -22.29 17.11 -6.46
CA ASP A 128 -21.16 17.22 -5.55
C ASP A 128 -20.32 15.94 -5.51
N GLY A 129 -19.06 16.04 -5.07
CA GLY A 129 -18.12 14.92 -5.08
C GLY A 129 -17.48 14.64 -6.45
N HIS A 130 -16.32 13.99 -6.43
CA HIS A 130 -15.53 13.72 -7.64
C HIS A 130 -16.10 12.52 -8.42
N SER A 131 -16.07 12.56 -9.76
CA SER A 131 -16.60 11.46 -10.60
C SER A 131 -15.54 10.45 -11.04
N HIS A 132 -14.24 10.76 -10.93
CA HIS A 132 -13.17 9.85 -11.32
C HIS A 132 -12.60 9.14 -10.08
N ASN A 133 -13.33 8.12 -9.60
CA ASN A 133 -13.02 7.41 -8.36
C ASN A 133 -11.97 6.30 -8.50
N LEU A 134 -11.73 5.84 -9.73
CA LEU A 134 -10.92 4.65 -10.03
C LEU A 134 -11.42 3.41 -9.26
N SER A 135 -12.73 3.30 -9.11
CA SER A 135 -13.43 2.19 -8.46
C SER A 135 -13.85 1.12 -9.47
N TRP A 136 -14.24 -0.04 -8.96
CA TRP A 136 -14.90 -1.08 -9.76
C TRP A 136 -15.86 -1.89 -8.89
N ASN A 137 -17.13 -1.96 -9.28
CA ASN A 137 -18.17 -2.69 -8.54
C ASN A 137 -18.12 -4.22 -8.72
N HIS A 138 -17.24 -4.73 -9.58
CA HIS A 138 -17.06 -6.16 -9.87
C HIS A 138 -18.28 -6.90 -10.44
N GLY A 139 -19.26 -6.16 -10.99
CA GLY A 139 -20.42 -6.72 -11.70
C GLY A 139 -21.78 -6.43 -11.05
N ALA A 140 -21.80 -5.83 -9.85
CA ALA A 140 -23.05 -5.46 -9.17
C ALA A 140 -22.90 -4.09 -8.49
N GLU A 141 -23.76 -3.12 -8.77
CA GLU A 141 -23.68 -1.81 -8.10
C GLU A 141 -24.25 -1.90 -6.67
N GLY A 142 -23.41 -1.71 -5.66
CA GLY A 142 -23.77 -1.79 -4.25
C GLY A 142 -23.82 -3.22 -3.67
N PRO A 143 -24.62 -3.47 -2.61
CA PRO A 143 -24.75 -4.79 -1.98
C PRO A 143 -25.21 -5.87 -2.96
N THR A 144 -24.70 -7.09 -2.79
CA THR A 144 -25.03 -8.26 -3.62
C THR A 144 -24.96 -9.54 -2.81
N ASP A 145 -25.77 -10.54 -3.17
CA ASP A 145 -25.74 -11.89 -2.60
C ASP A 145 -24.90 -12.86 -3.46
N ASP A 146 -24.31 -12.40 -4.58
CA ASP A 146 -23.46 -13.22 -5.43
C ASP A 146 -22.14 -13.56 -4.70
N PRO A 147 -21.90 -14.85 -4.36
CA PRO A 147 -20.72 -15.24 -3.59
C PRO A 147 -19.40 -15.05 -4.34
N GLU A 148 -19.41 -15.11 -5.69
CA GLU A 148 -18.19 -14.91 -6.48
C GLU A 148 -17.78 -13.43 -6.47
N ILE A 149 -18.76 -12.52 -6.57
CA ILE A 149 -18.51 -11.08 -6.47
C ILE A 149 -18.05 -10.72 -5.06
N GLN A 150 -18.72 -11.22 -4.02
CA GLN A 150 -18.32 -10.98 -2.62
C GLN A 150 -16.88 -11.47 -2.36
N ALA A 151 -16.53 -12.68 -2.79
CA ALA A 151 -15.17 -13.22 -2.62
C ALA A 151 -14.12 -12.38 -3.36
N LEU A 152 -14.43 -11.92 -4.57
CA LEU A 152 -13.55 -11.06 -5.35
C LEU A 152 -13.34 -9.69 -4.68
N ARG A 153 -14.41 -9.07 -4.16
CA ARG A 153 -14.36 -7.80 -3.42
C ARG A 153 -13.50 -7.91 -2.17
N GLU A 154 -13.69 -8.96 -1.38
CA GLU A 154 -12.83 -9.24 -0.22
C GLU A 154 -11.36 -9.37 -0.61
N ARG A 155 -11.07 -10.09 -1.69
CA ARG A 155 -9.71 -10.20 -2.21
C ARG A 155 -9.15 -8.85 -2.64
N GLN A 156 -9.95 -7.98 -3.27
CA GLN A 156 -9.52 -6.62 -3.64
C GLN A 156 -9.26 -5.74 -2.42
N LYS A 157 -10.10 -5.78 -1.38
CA LYS A 157 -9.85 -5.07 -0.13
C LYS A 157 -8.50 -5.47 0.47
N ARG A 158 -8.22 -6.78 0.50
CA ARG A 158 -6.92 -7.31 0.97
C ARG A 158 -5.75 -6.90 0.07
N ASN A 159 -5.92 -6.91 -1.26
CA ASN A 159 -4.90 -6.46 -2.19
C ASN A 159 -4.52 -5.00 -1.97
N LEU A 160 -5.51 -4.12 -1.84
CA LEU A 160 -5.33 -2.69 -1.62
C LEU A 160 -4.64 -2.41 -0.28
N LEU A 161 -5.12 -3.04 0.81
CA LEU A 161 -4.53 -2.92 2.15
C LEU A 161 -3.11 -3.49 2.21
N ALA A 162 -2.86 -4.65 1.58
CA ALA A 162 -1.53 -5.25 1.53
C ALA A 162 -0.57 -4.38 0.72
N THR A 163 -1.00 -3.85 -0.42
CA THR A 163 -0.19 -2.91 -1.22
C THR A 163 0.18 -1.68 -0.38
N LEU A 164 -0.79 -1.09 0.32
CA LEU A 164 -0.57 0.05 1.21
C LEU A 164 0.44 -0.25 2.33
N LEU A 165 0.21 -1.32 3.09
CA LEU A 165 0.98 -1.65 4.29
C LEU A 165 2.33 -2.29 4.01
N LEU A 166 2.56 -2.82 2.80
CA LEU A 166 3.85 -3.41 2.40
C LEU A 166 4.70 -2.46 1.53
N SER A 167 4.16 -1.32 1.09
CA SER A 167 4.91 -0.28 0.38
C SER A 167 5.88 0.49 1.29
N GLN A 168 6.97 1.01 0.72
CA GLN A 168 7.80 2.01 1.39
C GLN A 168 7.02 3.33 1.55
N GLY A 169 7.31 4.08 2.61
CA GLY A 169 6.63 5.34 2.94
C GLY A 169 5.86 5.27 4.25
N THR A 170 4.98 6.24 4.49
CA THR A 170 4.10 6.28 5.66
C THR A 170 2.68 5.88 5.24
N PRO A 171 2.17 4.70 5.61
CA PRO A 171 0.80 4.33 5.27
C PRO A 171 -0.21 5.04 6.18
N MET A 172 -1.31 5.51 5.61
CA MET A 172 -2.49 6.03 6.30
C MET A 172 -3.71 5.16 5.96
N ILE A 173 -4.40 4.69 7.00
CA ILE A 173 -5.65 3.91 6.89
C ILE A 173 -6.80 4.82 7.29
N LEU A 174 -7.89 4.82 6.51
CA LEU A 174 -9.14 5.47 6.87
C LEU A 174 -9.86 4.62 7.92
N ALA A 175 -10.31 5.26 9.00
CA ALA A 175 -11.00 4.56 10.08
C ALA A 175 -12.26 3.82 9.58
N GLY A 176 -12.36 2.54 9.91
CA GLY A 176 -13.46 1.67 9.54
C GLY A 176 -13.19 0.83 8.29
N ASP A 177 -12.18 1.15 7.48
CA ASP A 177 -11.83 0.32 6.32
C ASP A 177 -11.34 -1.08 6.74
N GLU A 178 -10.77 -1.20 7.94
CA GLU A 178 -10.35 -2.48 8.51
C GLU A 178 -11.54 -3.42 8.83
N PHE A 179 -12.76 -2.89 8.91
CA PHE A 179 -14.01 -3.63 9.13
C PHE A 179 -15.04 -3.41 8.00
N SER A 180 -14.60 -2.95 6.83
CA SER A 180 -15.48 -2.73 5.66
C SER A 180 -16.57 -1.66 5.86
N ARG A 181 -16.26 -0.54 6.53
CA ARG A 181 -17.18 0.61 6.64
C ARG A 181 -17.68 1.02 5.26
N THR A 182 -18.96 1.31 5.15
CA THR A 182 -19.63 1.77 3.93
C THR A 182 -20.34 3.09 4.18
N GLN A 183 -20.29 3.97 3.18
CA GLN A 183 -21.12 5.17 3.05
C GLN A 183 -22.18 4.98 1.96
N ARG A 184 -22.49 3.72 1.61
CA ARG A 184 -23.50 3.30 0.63
C ARG A 184 -23.34 3.97 -0.74
N GLY A 185 -22.10 4.10 -1.20
CA GLY A 185 -21.80 4.74 -2.48
C GLY A 185 -21.79 6.28 -2.42
N ASN A 186 -22.01 6.90 -1.26
CA ASN A 186 -21.76 8.33 -1.10
C ASN A 186 -20.24 8.57 -0.98
N ASN A 187 -19.65 9.30 -1.92
CA ASN A 187 -18.21 9.57 -1.96
C ASN A 187 -17.86 10.99 -1.46
N ASN A 188 -18.84 11.69 -0.89
CA ASN A 188 -18.70 13.06 -0.41
C ASN A 188 -19.62 13.28 0.80
N ALA A 189 -19.52 12.43 1.82
CA ALA A 189 -20.42 12.43 2.98
C ALA A 189 -20.16 13.58 3.97
N TYR A 190 -19.72 14.75 3.49
CA TYR A 190 -19.26 15.88 4.31
C TYR A 190 -20.37 16.47 5.21
N CYS A 191 -21.62 16.42 4.74
CA CYS A 191 -22.80 16.96 5.43
C CYS A 191 -23.65 15.88 6.13
N GLN A 192 -23.14 14.65 6.21
CA GLN A 192 -23.87 13.49 6.73
C GLN A 192 -23.39 13.16 8.14
N ASP A 193 -23.95 13.82 9.15
CA ASP A 193 -23.78 13.46 10.56
C ASP A 193 -24.88 12.49 11.00
N ASN A 194 -24.80 11.26 10.51
CA ASN A 194 -25.77 10.18 10.73
C ASN A 194 -25.14 8.81 10.42
N GLU A 195 -25.96 7.75 10.43
CA GLU A 195 -25.56 6.35 10.21
C GLU A 195 -24.87 6.09 8.86
N LEU A 196 -25.02 6.99 7.87
CA LEU A 196 -24.28 6.89 6.61
C LEU A 196 -22.78 7.10 6.83
N ASN A 197 -22.37 7.88 7.83
CA ASN A 197 -20.99 8.27 8.05
C ASN A 197 -20.43 7.85 9.42
N TRP A 198 -21.26 7.45 10.38
CA TRP A 198 -20.77 6.92 11.65
C TRP A 198 -20.01 5.59 11.45
N VAL A 199 -19.11 5.27 12.38
CA VAL A 199 -18.52 3.92 12.45
C VAL A 199 -19.50 3.03 13.18
N ASP A 200 -20.12 2.10 12.45
CA ASP A 200 -21.03 1.12 13.01
C ASP A 200 -20.26 -0.05 13.64
N TRP A 201 -20.08 0.01 14.97
CA TRP A 201 -19.39 -1.04 15.73
C TRP A 201 -20.27 -2.26 15.98
N GLU A 202 -21.60 -2.10 15.99
CA GLU A 202 -22.56 -3.18 16.26
C GLU A 202 -22.80 -4.02 15.01
N GLY A 203 -22.74 -3.40 13.83
CA GLY A 203 -22.87 -4.04 12.52
C GLY A 203 -21.62 -4.73 11.97
N ILE A 204 -20.57 -4.97 12.78
CA ILE A 204 -19.36 -5.66 12.31
C ILE A 204 -19.62 -7.17 12.15
N GLU A 205 -19.85 -7.57 10.92
CA GLU A 205 -20.07 -8.95 10.48
C GLU A 205 -18.81 -9.84 10.60
N PRO A 206 -18.94 -11.18 10.64
CA PRO A 206 -17.81 -12.10 10.72
C PRO A 206 -16.73 -11.87 9.65
N GLN A 207 -17.12 -11.65 8.39
CA GLN A 207 -16.19 -11.40 7.29
C GLN A 207 -15.37 -10.11 7.49
N SER A 208 -15.99 -9.07 8.05
CA SER A 208 -15.31 -7.83 8.42
C SER A 208 -14.34 -8.02 9.59
N ARG A 209 -14.61 -8.96 10.51
CA ARG A 209 -13.65 -9.35 11.55
C ARG A 209 -12.43 -10.06 10.97
N ASP A 210 -12.63 -10.89 9.95
CA ASP A 210 -11.53 -11.56 9.24
C ASP A 210 -10.65 -10.53 8.51
N LEU A 211 -11.24 -9.51 7.89
CA LEU A 211 -10.50 -8.41 7.28
C LEU A 211 -9.66 -7.65 8.33
N ALA A 212 -10.22 -7.37 9.49
CA ALA A 212 -9.49 -6.70 10.56
C ALA A 212 -8.32 -7.54 11.10
N ALA A 213 -8.53 -8.85 11.23
CA ALA A 213 -7.47 -9.77 11.60
C ALA A 213 -6.36 -9.79 10.53
N PHE A 214 -6.73 -9.77 9.25
CA PHE A 214 -5.79 -9.62 8.14
C PHE A 214 -5.01 -8.30 8.19
N VAL A 215 -5.68 -7.17 8.48
CA VAL A 215 -5.02 -5.85 8.65
C VAL A 215 -4.02 -5.90 9.81
N ARG A 216 -4.38 -6.53 10.94
CA ARG A 216 -3.46 -6.72 12.08
C ARG A 216 -2.23 -7.52 11.69
N LYS A 217 -2.40 -8.61 10.93
CA LYS A 217 -1.28 -9.40 10.37
C LYS A 217 -0.36 -8.52 9.52
N LEU A 218 -0.90 -7.72 8.60
CA LEU A 218 -0.10 -6.81 7.78
C LEU A 218 0.66 -5.75 8.60
N ILE A 219 0.01 -5.16 9.62
CA ILE A 219 0.66 -4.21 10.52
C ILE A 219 1.81 -4.89 11.28
N ALA A 220 1.58 -6.09 11.83
CA ALA A 220 2.58 -6.85 12.55
C ALA A 220 3.77 -7.24 11.63
N LEU A 221 3.52 -7.63 10.38
CA LEU A 221 4.56 -7.89 9.38
C LEU A 221 5.39 -6.62 9.10
N ARG A 222 4.72 -5.48 8.87
CA ARG A 222 5.39 -4.19 8.64
C ARG A 222 6.26 -3.78 9.83
N GLN A 223 5.79 -4.00 11.04
CA GLN A 223 6.54 -3.69 12.26
C GLN A 223 7.71 -4.66 12.45
N GLY A 224 7.50 -5.96 12.22
CA GLY A 224 8.48 -7.03 12.39
C GLY A 224 9.59 -7.04 11.35
N PHE A 225 9.36 -6.49 10.16
CA PHE A 225 10.36 -6.45 9.07
C PHE A 225 10.80 -5.01 8.74
N PRO A 226 11.96 -4.56 9.24
CA PRO A 226 12.49 -3.22 8.97
C PRO A 226 12.71 -2.91 7.48
N VAL A 227 12.88 -3.92 6.64
CA VAL A 227 13.02 -3.77 5.19
C VAL A 227 11.80 -3.09 4.55
N LEU A 228 10.60 -3.14 5.16
CA LEU A 228 9.38 -2.48 4.69
C LEU A 228 9.27 -1.00 5.14
N ARG A 229 10.21 -0.54 5.98
CA ARG A 229 10.21 0.79 6.61
C ARG A 229 11.58 1.45 6.53
N ARG A 230 12.28 1.30 5.39
CA ARG A 230 13.65 1.80 5.23
C ARG A 230 13.70 3.32 5.36
N SER A 231 14.77 3.81 5.97
CA SER A 231 15.02 5.24 6.18
C SER A 231 15.58 5.95 4.94
N ARG A 232 15.87 5.20 3.88
CA ARG A 232 16.43 5.66 2.60
C ARG A 232 15.55 5.15 1.46
N PHE A 233 15.50 5.93 0.38
CA PHE A 233 14.85 5.49 -0.85
C PHE A 233 15.58 4.27 -1.41
N LEU A 234 14.79 3.35 -1.96
CA LEU A 234 15.31 2.22 -2.72
C LEU A 234 15.70 2.71 -4.11
N SER A 235 16.86 2.32 -4.58
CA SER A 235 17.44 2.78 -5.85
C SER A 235 17.33 1.75 -6.97
N GLY A 236 17.23 0.46 -6.63
CA GLY A 236 17.35 -0.64 -7.57
C GLY A 236 18.75 -0.81 -8.16
N THR A 237 19.73 -0.04 -7.68
CA THR A 237 21.10 -0.03 -8.20
C THR A 237 21.99 -0.98 -7.41
N TYR A 238 22.94 -1.62 -8.10
CA TYR A 238 23.91 -2.49 -7.44
C TYR A 238 24.90 -1.66 -6.63
N ASN A 239 25.05 -1.98 -5.35
CA ASN A 239 26.01 -1.33 -4.48
C ASN A 239 27.26 -2.21 -4.36
N GLU A 240 28.37 -1.79 -4.98
CA GLU A 240 29.66 -2.51 -4.97
C GLU A 240 30.22 -2.74 -3.55
N GLU A 241 30.00 -1.81 -2.61
CA GLU A 241 30.51 -1.93 -1.23
C GLU A 241 29.76 -3.01 -0.43
N VAL A 242 28.48 -3.25 -0.75
CA VAL A 242 27.61 -4.21 -0.03
C VAL A 242 27.41 -5.50 -0.83
N GLY A 243 27.60 -5.45 -2.15
CA GLY A 243 27.47 -6.57 -3.07
C GLY A 243 26.05 -6.95 -3.46
N VAL A 244 25.06 -6.07 -3.27
CA VAL A 244 23.62 -6.35 -3.54
C VAL A 244 22.87 -5.13 -4.09
N LYS A 245 21.74 -5.37 -4.78
CA LYS A 245 20.70 -4.37 -5.04
C LYS A 245 19.78 -4.28 -3.80
N ASP A 246 19.21 -3.11 -3.54
CA ASP A 246 18.22 -2.93 -2.46
C ASP A 246 16.81 -3.39 -2.86
N ALA A 247 16.47 -3.26 -4.14
CA ALA A 247 15.27 -3.80 -4.75
C ALA A 247 15.59 -4.39 -6.13
N THR A 248 15.03 -5.57 -6.43
CA THR A 248 15.08 -6.18 -7.77
C THR A 248 13.66 -6.50 -8.21
N TRP A 249 13.28 -6.04 -9.39
CA TRP A 249 11.96 -6.31 -9.98
C TRP A 249 12.02 -7.58 -10.82
N ILE A 250 11.04 -8.47 -10.64
CA ILE A 250 11.07 -9.85 -11.12
C ILE A 250 9.86 -10.10 -12.02
N THR A 251 10.09 -10.68 -13.20
CA THR A 251 9.05 -11.14 -14.13
C THR A 251 8.41 -12.44 -13.64
N PRO A 252 7.27 -12.87 -14.20
CA PRO A 252 6.71 -14.19 -13.90
C PRO A 252 7.66 -15.37 -14.19
N SER A 253 8.63 -15.21 -15.09
CA SER A 253 9.66 -16.23 -15.36
C SER A 253 10.77 -16.29 -14.30
N GLY A 254 10.71 -15.45 -13.25
CA GLY A 254 11.71 -15.43 -12.17
C GLY A 254 12.99 -14.65 -12.50
N THR A 255 12.98 -13.84 -13.57
CA THR A 255 14.15 -13.06 -14.04
C THR A 255 13.97 -11.57 -13.79
N ASP A 256 15.06 -10.79 -13.84
CA ASP A 256 15.00 -9.32 -13.71
C ASP A 256 14.11 -8.70 -14.82
N MET A 257 13.27 -7.73 -14.46
CA MET A 257 12.52 -6.92 -15.42
C MET A 257 13.43 -5.93 -16.15
N ASP A 258 13.32 -5.89 -17.47
CA ASP A 258 13.99 -4.90 -18.33
C ASP A 258 13.04 -3.79 -18.80
N GLN A 259 13.55 -2.89 -19.65
CA GLN A 259 12.80 -1.74 -20.17
C GLN A 259 11.59 -2.12 -21.04
N GLU A 260 11.63 -3.25 -21.74
CA GLU A 260 10.52 -3.71 -22.58
C GLU A 260 9.35 -4.18 -21.69
N HIS A 261 9.65 -4.92 -20.62
CA HIS A 261 8.65 -5.32 -19.63
C HIS A 261 7.97 -4.11 -18.97
N TRP A 262 8.72 -3.04 -18.69
CA TRP A 262 8.17 -1.80 -18.11
C TRP A 262 7.32 -0.99 -19.11
N ALA A 263 7.65 -1.06 -20.39
CA ALA A 263 6.94 -0.35 -21.45
C ALA A 263 5.68 -1.08 -21.92
N ASP A 264 5.58 -2.40 -21.69
CA ASP A 264 4.41 -3.19 -22.07
C ASP A 264 3.15 -2.80 -21.26
N PRO A 265 2.09 -2.28 -21.91
CA PRO A 265 0.83 -1.95 -21.26
C PRO A 265 0.14 -3.16 -20.59
N ASN A 266 0.50 -4.39 -20.98
CA ASN A 266 -0.11 -5.62 -20.47
C ASN A 266 0.59 -6.19 -19.24
N THR A 267 1.70 -5.60 -18.79
CA THR A 267 2.39 -6.05 -17.57
C THR A 267 1.50 -5.81 -16.34
N ARG A 268 0.86 -6.90 -15.87
CA ARG A 268 -0.06 -6.91 -14.72
C ARG A 268 0.36 -7.89 -13.62
N CYS A 269 1.36 -8.74 -13.88
CA CYS A 269 1.92 -9.67 -12.92
C CYS A 269 3.43 -9.52 -12.84
N PHE A 270 3.96 -9.16 -11.67
CA PHE A 270 5.39 -9.02 -11.43
C PHE A 270 5.68 -9.06 -9.93
N GLY A 271 6.95 -9.21 -9.57
CA GLY A 271 7.42 -9.21 -8.19
C GLY A 271 8.46 -8.14 -7.90
N VAL A 272 8.66 -7.86 -6.61
CA VAL A 272 9.79 -7.10 -6.09
C VAL A 272 10.46 -7.85 -4.96
N LEU A 273 11.74 -8.13 -5.16
CA LEU A 273 12.66 -8.70 -4.18
C LEU A 273 13.33 -7.56 -3.42
N LEU A 274 13.05 -7.46 -2.12
CA LEU A 274 13.69 -6.50 -1.21
C LEU A 274 14.81 -7.19 -0.44
N ASP A 275 16.05 -6.85 -0.73
CA ASP A 275 17.21 -7.51 -0.10
C ASP A 275 17.46 -6.97 1.31
N GLY A 276 17.35 -7.86 2.29
CA GLY A 276 17.58 -7.55 3.70
C GLY A 276 19.03 -7.17 4.02
N ARG A 277 20.00 -7.56 3.18
CA ARG A 277 21.43 -7.26 3.32
C ARG A 277 21.77 -5.83 2.89
N ALA A 278 20.90 -5.21 2.08
CA ALA A 278 21.10 -3.86 1.59
C ALA A 278 21.15 -2.83 2.73
N GLN A 279 21.91 -1.76 2.51
CA GLN A 279 22.18 -0.73 3.50
C GLN A 279 20.89 -0.09 4.06
N ALA A 280 20.66 -0.23 5.37
CA ALA A 280 19.43 0.25 6.02
C ALA A 280 19.37 1.77 6.27
N SER A 281 20.54 2.40 6.44
CA SER A 281 20.68 3.74 7.01
C SER A 281 21.84 4.51 6.37
N GLY A 282 22.16 5.71 6.89
CA GLY A 282 23.35 6.47 6.46
C GLY A 282 24.68 5.75 6.71
N ILE A 283 24.71 4.75 7.60
CA ILE A 283 25.92 4.02 7.99
C ILE A 283 26.27 3.02 6.89
N ARG A 284 27.50 3.10 6.35
CA ARG A 284 28.02 2.23 5.28
C ARG A 284 28.41 0.86 5.83
N ARG A 285 27.41 0.00 6.01
CA ARG A 285 27.58 -1.42 6.35
C ARG A 285 26.39 -2.23 5.83
N PRO A 286 26.57 -3.53 5.53
CA PRO A 286 25.45 -4.42 5.26
C PRO A 286 24.46 -4.41 6.41
N ALA A 287 23.17 -4.47 6.10
CA ALA A 287 22.15 -4.75 7.09
C ALA A 287 22.02 -6.27 7.31
N SER A 288 21.29 -6.64 8.35
CA SER A 288 20.97 -8.02 8.68
C SER A 288 19.45 -8.18 8.80
N ASP A 289 18.72 -7.54 7.89
CA ASP A 289 17.26 -7.62 7.83
C ASP A 289 16.83 -8.88 7.07
N ALA A 290 15.53 -9.20 7.16
CA ALA A 290 14.93 -10.25 6.35
C ALA A 290 14.85 -9.82 4.87
N THR A 291 15.06 -10.76 3.95
CA THR A 291 14.79 -10.58 2.52
C THR A 291 13.36 -11.01 2.22
N LEU A 292 12.61 -10.16 1.54
CA LEU A 292 11.20 -10.37 1.21
C LEU A 292 10.98 -10.34 -0.30
N LEU A 293 10.01 -11.14 -0.78
CA LEU A 293 9.52 -11.10 -2.14
C LEU A 293 8.03 -10.77 -2.10
N LEU A 294 7.64 -9.66 -2.71
CA LEU A 294 6.25 -9.27 -2.90
C LEU A 294 5.87 -9.57 -4.35
N ILE A 295 4.81 -10.32 -4.60
CA ILE A 295 4.29 -10.62 -5.95
C ILE A 295 2.89 -10.01 -6.05
N LEU A 296 2.63 -9.28 -7.13
CA LEU A 296 1.33 -8.68 -7.42
C LEU A 296 0.83 -9.21 -8.74
N ASN A 297 -0.40 -9.71 -8.79
CA ASN A 297 -1.06 -10.13 -10.01
C ASN A 297 -2.41 -9.41 -10.14
N ALA A 298 -2.47 -8.31 -10.89
CA ALA A 298 -3.71 -7.63 -11.24
C ALA A 298 -4.41 -8.23 -12.48
N HIS A 299 -3.80 -9.21 -13.14
CA HIS A 299 -4.44 -9.94 -14.23
C HIS A 299 -5.65 -10.73 -13.69
N HIS A 300 -6.69 -10.87 -14.51
CA HIS A 300 -7.94 -11.53 -14.11
C HIS A 300 -7.79 -13.05 -13.98
N GLY A 301 -6.88 -13.64 -14.76
CA GLY A 301 -6.55 -15.07 -14.73
C GLY A 301 -5.33 -15.43 -13.89
N VAL A 302 -5.16 -16.73 -13.65
CA VAL A 302 -3.99 -17.31 -12.98
C VAL A 302 -2.73 -17.07 -13.82
N VAL A 303 -1.63 -16.72 -13.15
CA VAL A 303 -0.31 -16.59 -13.77
C VAL A 303 0.66 -17.52 -13.06
N GLU A 304 1.34 -18.38 -13.83
CA GLU A 304 2.46 -19.17 -13.30
C GLU A 304 3.64 -18.23 -13.04
N PHE A 305 4.17 -18.25 -11.82
CA PHE A 305 5.30 -17.44 -11.38
C PHE A 305 6.40 -18.35 -10.86
N SER A 306 7.56 -18.36 -11.52
CA SER A 306 8.73 -19.11 -11.04
C SER A 306 9.40 -18.33 -9.91
N LEU A 307 9.44 -18.93 -8.71
CA LEU A 307 10.05 -18.27 -7.55
C LEU A 307 11.56 -18.09 -7.78
N PRO A 308 12.10 -16.85 -7.67
CA PRO A 308 13.48 -16.57 -8.01
C PRO A 308 14.47 -17.27 -7.06
N GLU A 309 15.67 -17.53 -7.55
CA GLU A 309 16.78 -18.07 -6.76
C GLU A 309 17.73 -16.93 -6.35
N PRO A 310 17.63 -16.42 -5.11
CA PRO A 310 18.53 -15.38 -4.64
C PRO A 310 19.93 -15.95 -4.36
N PRO A 311 20.98 -15.12 -4.31
CA PRO A 311 22.37 -15.60 -4.14
C PRO A 311 22.69 -16.35 -2.83
N ALA A 312 21.80 -16.28 -1.82
CA ALA A 312 21.96 -16.94 -0.54
C ALA A 312 20.58 -17.16 0.10
N GLY A 313 20.39 -18.25 0.84
CA GLY A 313 19.11 -18.62 1.43
C GLY A 313 18.78 -20.09 1.22
N GLN A 314 17.81 -20.60 1.97
CA GLN A 314 17.43 -22.01 1.88
C GLN A 314 16.22 -22.25 0.97
N ARG A 315 15.15 -21.46 1.17
CA ARG A 315 13.85 -21.63 0.51
C ARG A 315 12.98 -20.39 0.76
N TRP A 316 11.90 -20.25 0.00
CA TRP A 316 10.85 -19.27 0.25
C TRP A 316 9.84 -19.76 1.29
N LEU A 317 9.32 -18.85 2.10
CA LEU A 317 8.25 -19.10 3.05
C LEU A 317 7.09 -18.15 2.74
N LEU A 318 5.93 -18.66 2.35
CA LEU A 318 4.74 -17.85 2.10
C LEU A 318 4.17 -17.35 3.43
N LEU A 319 3.98 -16.03 3.54
CA LEU A 319 3.43 -15.36 4.73
C LEU A 319 2.05 -14.76 4.48
N VAL A 320 1.84 -14.18 3.28
CA VAL A 320 0.57 -13.56 2.89
C VAL A 320 0.19 -14.09 1.53
N ASP A 321 -1.08 -14.48 1.38
CA ASP A 321 -1.76 -14.70 0.12
C ASP A 321 -3.16 -14.08 0.27
N THR A 322 -3.48 -13.06 -0.52
CA THR A 322 -4.79 -12.39 -0.41
C THR A 322 -5.96 -13.27 -0.83
N ASN A 323 -5.68 -14.37 -1.55
CA ASN A 323 -6.65 -15.41 -1.88
C ASN A 323 -6.82 -16.46 -0.76
N ARG A 324 -5.81 -16.62 0.12
CA ARG A 324 -5.80 -17.53 1.27
C ARG A 324 -5.45 -16.75 2.56
N PRO A 325 -6.33 -15.85 3.03
CA PRO A 325 -6.05 -15.00 4.19
C PRO A 325 -5.77 -15.78 5.48
N GLU A 326 -6.27 -17.00 5.59
CA GLU A 326 -6.23 -17.91 6.74
C GLU A 326 -4.87 -18.58 7.01
N ILE A 327 -3.81 -18.28 6.24
CA ILE A 327 -2.47 -18.83 6.48
C ILE A 327 -1.98 -18.42 7.89
N GLU A 328 -1.84 -19.41 8.78
CA GLU A 328 -1.38 -19.25 10.17
C GLU A 328 0.10 -19.62 10.36
N GLU A 329 0.65 -20.42 9.46
CA GLU A 329 2.01 -20.94 9.54
C GLU A 329 2.75 -20.70 8.22
N PRO A 330 4.07 -20.38 8.24
CA PRO A 330 4.81 -20.16 7.01
C PRO A 330 4.90 -21.43 6.15
N GLU A 331 4.36 -21.40 4.93
CA GLU A 331 4.40 -22.54 3.99
C GLU A 331 5.71 -22.51 3.17
N PRO A 332 6.51 -23.60 3.14
CA PRO A 332 7.79 -23.62 2.45
C PRO A 332 7.69 -23.95 0.95
N PHE A 333 8.45 -23.23 0.13
CA PHE A 333 8.60 -23.46 -1.31
C PHE A 333 10.06 -23.41 -1.74
N GLU A 334 10.50 -24.37 -2.55
CA GLU A 334 11.86 -24.41 -3.10
C GLU A 334 12.07 -23.31 -4.16
N PHE A 335 13.34 -23.01 -4.45
CA PHE A 335 13.67 -22.11 -5.56
C PHE A 335 13.25 -22.69 -6.91
N GLY A 336 12.87 -21.82 -7.85
CA GLY A 336 12.36 -22.21 -9.17
C GLY A 336 10.96 -22.84 -9.15
N HIS A 337 10.34 -23.01 -7.97
CA HIS A 337 9.00 -23.58 -7.86
C HIS A 337 8.00 -22.77 -8.71
N PRO A 338 7.23 -23.43 -9.62
CA PRO A 338 6.20 -22.76 -10.40
C PRO A 338 4.96 -22.54 -9.53
N PHE A 339 4.82 -21.33 -8.98
CA PHE A 339 3.69 -20.96 -8.14
C PHE A 339 2.52 -20.45 -9.00
N MET A 340 1.33 -21.02 -8.82
CA MET A 340 0.11 -20.58 -9.53
C MET A 340 -0.52 -19.37 -8.82
N VAL A 341 -0.11 -18.16 -9.21
CA VAL A 341 -0.60 -16.93 -8.60
C VAL A 341 -2.02 -16.68 -9.08
N THR A 342 -2.99 -16.74 -8.17
CA THR A 342 -4.41 -16.50 -8.49
C THR A 342 -4.61 -15.14 -9.17
N GLY A 343 -5.60 -15.04 -10.04
CA GLY A 343 -5.97 -13.75 -10.64
C GLY A 343 -6.37 -12.75 -9.56
N ARG A 344 -5.91 -11.50 -9.71
CA ARG A 344 -6.20 -10.41 -8.77
C ARG A 344 -5.81 -10.77 -7.33
N SER A 345 -4.56 -11.19 -7.12
CA SER A 345 -4.02 -11.51 -5.79
C SER A 345 -2.63 -10.93 -5.56
N LEU A 346 -2.24 -10.86 -4.29
CA LEU A 346 -0.93 -10.40 -3.83
C LEU A 346 -0.35 -11.43 -2.87
N LEU A 347 0.93 -11.75 -3.05
CA LEU A 347 1.68 -12.67 -2.20
C LEU A 347 2.85 -11.96 -1.52
N LEU A 348 3.12 -12.31 -0.27
CA LEU A 348 4.36 -11.95 0.43
C LEU A 348 5.08 -13.23 0.84
N LEU A 349 6.32 -13.37 0.38
CA LEU A 349 7.21 -14.46 0.76
C LEU A 349 8.43 -13.92 1.51
N LEU A 350 8.89 -14.71 2.46
CA LEU A 350 10.10 -14.48 3.24
C LEU A 350 11.17 -15.47 2.81
N LEU A 351 12.37 -14.98 2.55
CA LEU A 351 13.52 -15.84 2.31
C LEU A 351 14.02 -16.43 3.63
N ARG A 352 14.01 -17.75 3.76
CA ARG A 352 14.57 -18.43 4.94
C ARG A 352 16.11 -18.32 4.92
N PRO A 353 16.74 -17.66 5.91
CA PRO A 353 18.19 -17.51 5.94
C PRO A 353 18.90 -18.83 6.28
N GLU A 354 20.14 -19.00 5.78
CA GLU A 354 20.94 -20.22 5.98
C GLU A 354 21.42 -20.42 7.41
N ARG A 355 21.72 -19.34 8.14
CA ARG A 355 22.18 -19.34 9.54
C ARG A 355 21.52 -18.19 10.31
N GLY A 356 21.27 -18.38 11.62
CA GLY A 356 20.83 -17.30 12.51
C GLY A 356 19.38 -16.81 12.33
N GLY A 357 18.52 -17.56 11.65
CA GLY A 357 17.15 -17.14 11.28
C GLY A 357 16.08 -17.17 12.38
N GLY A 358 16.43 -17.50 13.63
CA GLY A 358 15.44 -17.68 14.71
C GLY A 358 14.58 -16.45 14.94
N ALA A 359 15.19 -15.25 14.97
CA ALA A 359 14.47 -14.00 15.17
C ALA A 359 13.55 -13.63 13.99
N VAL A 360 14.01 -13.87 12.76
CA VAL A 360 13.24 -13.61 11.53
C VAL A 360 12.02 -14.52 11.45
N LEU A 361 12.20 -15.81 11.76
CA LEU A 361 11.09 -16.77 11.80
C LEU A 361 10.14 -16.51 12.97
N ALA A 362 10.65 -16.09 14.13
CA ALA A 362 9.83 -15.69 15.26
C ALA A 362 8.97 -14.46 14.90
N ALA A 363 9.55 -13.44 14.27
CA ALA A 363 8.81 -12.27 13.80
C ALA A 363 7.71 -12.64 12.80
N ALA A 364 8.01 -13.54 11.85
CA ALA A 364 7.02 -14.06 10.90
C ALA A 364 5.86 -14.76 11.60
N ARG A 365 6.16 -15.67 12.55
CA ARG A 365 5.15 -16.38 13.35
C ARG A 365 4.31 -15.45 14.20
N THR A 366 4.93 -14.49 14.88
CA THR A 366 4.22 -13.48 15.68
C THR A 366 3.25 -12.68 14.81
N ALA A 367 3.66 -12.31 13.60
CA ALA A 367 2.81 -11.57 12.69
C ALA A 367 1.64 -12.41 12.14
N LEU A 368 1.87 -13.70 11.86
CA LEU A 368 0.80 -14.63 11.48
C LEU A 368 -0.23 -14.79 12.60
N LEU A 369 0.23 -15.06 13.82
CA LEU A 369 -0.62 -15.18 15.01
C LEU A 369 -1.41 -13.90 15.31
N ALA A 370 -0.85 -12.72 15.00
CA ALA A 370 -1.56 -11.45 15.16
C ALA A 370 -2.83 -11.35 14.30
N GLY A 371 -2.91 -12.12 13.21
CA GLY A 371 -4.10 -12.25 12.36
C GLY A 371 -4.96 -13.48 12.59
N SER A 372 -4.56 -14.41 13.47
CA SER A 372 -5.38 -15.59 13.80
C SER A 372 -6.52 -15.28 14.78
N THR A 373 -6.48 -14.14 15.48
CA THR A 373 -7.51 -13.76 16.45
C THR A 373 -8.09 -12.39 16.12
N PRO A 374 -9.39 -12.28 15.80
CA PRO A 374 -10.04 -10.99 15.61
C PRO A 374 -9.87 -10.07 16.83
N PRO A 375 -9.77 -8.75 16.65
CA PRO A 375 -9.74 -7.83 17.78
C PRO A 375 -11.08 -7.86 18.54
N PRO A 376 -11.08 -7.66 19.88
CA PRO A 376 -12.32 -7.48 20.62
C PRO A 376 -13.00 -6.17 20.15
N LEU A 377 -14.32 -6.20 20.01
CA LEU A 377 -15.09 -5.00 19.67
C LEU A 377 -15.26 -4.10 20.91
N PRO A 378 -15.41 -2.77 20.73
CA PRO A 378 -15.78 -1.87 21.83
C PRO A 378 -17.03 -2.39 22.55
N GLY A 379 -16.98 -2.51 23.88
CA GLY A 379 -18.08 -3.04 24.70
C GLY A 379 -18.02 -4.55 25.00
N GLN A 380 -17.03 -5.29 24.47
CA GLN A 380 -16.76 -6.70 24.81
C GLN A 380 -15.58 -6.90 25.78
N GLN A 381 -15.07 -5.83 26.39
CA GLN A 381 -13.97 -5.87 27.38
C GLN A 381 -14.47 -5.84 28.82
#